data_AF-A0A958Z0J0-F1
#
_entry.id   AF-A0A958Z0J0-F1
#
_cell.length_a   1.000
_cell.length_b   1.000
_cell.length_c   1.000
_cell.angle_alpha   90.00
_cell.angle_beta   90.00
_cell.angle_gamma   90.00
#
_symmetry.space_group_name_H-M   'P 1'
#
loop_
_entity.id
_entity.type
_entity.pdbx_description
1 polymer ?
#
loop_
_entity_poly.entity_id
_entity_poly.type
_entity_poly.pdbx_seq_one_letter_code
_entity_poly.pdbx_strand_id
1 'polypeptide(L)'
;MNKNTKNFVFTIIIAYVLSLYLPWWSVMLAALISGFLIPLKKGAVFFIPFVAIALMWIVQSYMLSSANEFILAKKIATLLKLNGNSTLLLLATGLVGGLAAGVSGIFGKQCNMLFKNK
;
A
#
# COMPACT_ATOMS: atom_id res chain seq x y z
N MET A 1 21.65 3.84 -1.56
CA MET A 1 20.20 4.14 -1.64
C MET A 1 19.85 5.32 -0.74
N ASN A 2 19.07 6.28 -1.25
CA ASN A 2 18.47 7.34 -0.46
C ASN A 2 17.48 6.76 0.57
N LYS A 3 17.22 7.48 1.68
CA LYS A 3 16.29 7.08 2.74
C LYS A 3 14.89 6.80 2.21
N ASN A 4 14.43 7.59 1.25
CA ASN A 4 13.14 7.40 0.58
C ASN A 4 13.09 6.04 -0.13
N THR A 5 14.11 5.70 -0.92
CA THR A 5 14.19 4.41 -1.62
C THR A 5 14.28 3.24 -0.64
N LYS A 6 15.04 3.39 0.47
CA LYS A 6 15.11 2.37 1.52
C LYS A 6 13.74 2.10 2.14
N ASN A 7 13.02 3.15 2.54
CA ASN A 7 11.68 3.02 3.10
C ASN A 7 10.70 2.40 2.10
N PHE A 8 10.74 2.84 0.83
CA PHE A 8 9.90 2.31 -0.24
C PHE A 8 10.07 0.80 -0.40
N VAL A 9 11.31 0.35 -0.62
CA VAL A 9 11.63 -1.08 -0.82
C VAL A 9 11.28 -1.89 0.43
N PHE A 10 11.63 -1.37 1.62
CA PHE A 10 11.33 -2.04 2.88
C PHE A 10 9.82 -2.20 3.13
N THR A 11 9.03 -1.18 2.80
CA THR A 11 7.56 -1.22 2.90
C THR A 11 6.99 -2.31 2.01
N ILE A 12 7.45 -2.42 0.74
CA ILE A 12 6.99 -3.46 -0.20
C ILE A 12 7.33 -4.86 0.32
N ILE A 13 8.57 -5.07 0.76
CA ILE A 13 9.02 -6.39 1.24
C ILE A 13 8.18 -6.83 2.45
N ILE A 14 8.03 -5.96 3.46
CA ILE A 14 7.23 -6.29 4.64
C ILE A 14 5.77 -6.50 4.26
N ALA A 15 5.19 -5.63 3.43
CA ALA A 15 3.79 -5.75 3.02
C ALA A 15 3.54 -7.06 2.29
N TYR A 16 4.44 -7.47 1.38
CA TYR A 16 4.34 -8.73 0.67
C TYR A 16 4.40 -9.92 1.64
N VAL A 17 5.41 -9.97 2.52
CA VAL A 17 5.55 -11.05 3.51
C VAL A 17 4.34 -11.13 4.44
N LEU A 18 3.86 -10.00 4.96
CA LEU A 18 2.71 -9.98 5.84
C LEU A 18 1.42 -10.38 5.12
N SER A 19 1.25 -10.00 3.85
CA SER A 19 0.08 -10.34 3.04
C SER A 19 -0.05 -11.85 2.77
N LEU A 20 1.02 -12.64 2.96
CA LEU A 20 0.95 -14.10 2.82
C LEU A 20 0.22 -14.78 4.00
N TYR A 21 0.22 -14.15 5.18
CA TYR A 21 -0.29 -14.75 6.41
C TYR A 21 -1.45 -13.97 7.02
N LEU A 22 -1.53 -12.67 6.74
CA LEU A 22 -2.51 -11.75 7.33
C LEU A 22 -3.47 -11.22 6.27
N PRO A 23 -4.70 -10.81 6.67
CA PRO A 23 -5.64 -10.16 5.76
C PRO A 23 -5.14 -8.81 5.23
N TRP A 24 -5.93 -8.20 4.36
CA TRP A 24 -5.61 -6.97 3.62
C TRP A 24 -5.12 -5.78 4.47
N TRP A 25 -5.51 -5.67 5.75
CA TRP A 25 -5.09 -4.59 6.65
C TRP A 25 -3.58 -4.66 7.00
N SER A 26 -2.91 -5.77 6.68
CA SER A 26 -1.48 -5.99 6.94
C SER A 26 -0.56 -4.96 6.27
N VAL A 27 -0.98 -4.34 5.16
CA VAL A 27 -0.23 -3.26 4.50
C VAL A 27 -0.11 -2.02 5.37
N MET A 28 -1.07 -1.78 6.28
CA MET A 28 -1.00 -0.69 7.25
C MET A 28 0.12 -0.99 8.26
N LEU A 29 0.20 -2.22 8.78
CA LEU A 29 1.31 -2.61 9.66
C LEU A 29 2.66 -2.47 8.97
N ALA A 30 2.77 -2.87 7.71
CA ALA A 30 4.01 -2.72 6.95
C ALA A 30 4.45 -1.25 6.84
N ALA A 31 3.52 -0.35 6.53
CA ALA A 31 3.79 1.08 6.45
C ALA A 31 4.06 1.73 7.81
N LEU A 32 3.40 1.28 8.88
CA LEU A 32 3.69 1.70 10.25
C LEU A 32 5.12 1.33 10.63
N ILE A 33 5.50 0.06 10.44
CA ILE A 33 6.83 -0.45 10.77
C ILE A 33 7.90 0.29 9.96
N SER A 34 7.68 0.49 8.66
CA SER A 34 8.63 1.22 7.81
C SER A 34 8.74 2.70 8.20
N GLY A 35 7.61 3.36 8.51
CA GLY A 35 7.57 4.75 8.98
C GLY A 35 8.24 4.93 10.34
N PHE A 36 8.14 3.93 11.22
CA PHE A 36 8.79 3.91 12.52
C PHE A 36 10.30 3.69 12.43
N LEU A 37 10.75 2.66 11.70
CA LEU A 37 12.17 2.29 11.63
C LEU A 37 12.98 3.18 10.68
N ILE A 38 12.37 3.63 9.57
CA ILE A 38 13.01 4.46 8.55
C ILE A 38 12.22 5.76 8.39
N PRO A 39 12.26 6.67 9.39
CA PRO A 39 11.41 7.85 9.41
C PRO A 39 11.80 8.86 8.33
N LEU A 40 10.85 9.25 7.49
CA LEU A 40 11.06 10.21 6.40
C LEU A 40 10.77 11.65 6.83
N LYS A 41 11.10 12.62 5.97
CA LYS A 41 10.90 14.06 6.22
C LYS A 41 9.79 14.62 5.32
N LYS A 42 9.11 15.68 5.78
CA LYS A 42 8.09 16.44 5.03
C LYS A 42 6.99 15.52 4.46
N GLY A 43 6.47 15.80 3.27
CA GLY A 43 5.43 15.01 2.62
C GLY A 43 5.84 13.58 2.23
N ALA A 44 7.14 13.28 2.15
CA ALA A 44 7.61 11.94 1.79
C ALA A 44 7.14 10.85 2.78
N VAL A 45 6.81 11.24 4.01
CA VAL A 45 6.27 10.35 5.05
C VAL A 45 4.96 9.69 4.63
N PHE A 46 4.12 10.42 3.90
CA PHE A 46 2.87 9.91 3.35
C PHE A 46 3.09 9.29 1.98
N PHE A 47 3.71 10.04 1.07
CA PHE A 47 3.77 9.66 -0.34
C PHE A 47 4.62 8.42 -0.61
N ILE A 48 5.68 8.16 0.16
CA ILE A 48 6.54 7.00 -0.08
C ILE A 48 5.80 5.68 0.27
N PRO A 49 5.24 5.50 1.48
CA PRO A 49 4.41 4.33 1.78
C PRO A 49 3.15 4.24 0.90
N PHE A 50 2.53 5.38 0.57
CA PHE A 50 1.38 5.43 -0.35
C PHE A 50 1.71 4.83 -1.71
N VAL A 51 2.76 5.32 -2.38
CA VAL A 51 3.14 4.86 -3.71
C VAL A 51 3.62 3.40 -3.65
N ALA A 52 4.33 3.01 -2.59
CA ALA A 52 4.78 1.64 -2.38
C ALA A 52 3.62 0.64 -2.41
N ILE A 53 2.59 0.86 -1.59
CA ILE A 53 1.45 -0.05 -1.49
C ILE A 53 0.51 0.09 -2.67
N ALA A 54 0.28 1.31 -3.19
CA ALA A 54 -0.56 1.50 -4.37
C ALA A 54 -0.03 0.74 -5.57
N LEU A 55 1.28 0.84 -5.85
CA LEU A 55 1.91 0.08 -6.93
C LEU A 55 1.84 -1.41 -6.69
N MET A 56 2.16 -1.88 -5.47
CA MET A 56 2.10 -3.30 -5.12
C MET A 56 0.69 -3.88 -5.35
N TRP A 57 -0.35 -3.19 -4.89
CA TRP A 57 -1.74 -3.66 -5.05
C TRP A 57 -2.23 -3.58 -6.50
N ILE A 58 -1.86 -2.55 -7.27
CA ILE A 58 -2.18 -2.48 -8.70
C ILE A 58 -1.55 -3.67 -9.43
N VAL A 59 -0.26 -3.93 -9.19
CA VAL A 59 0.46 -5.03 -9.83
C VAL A 59 -0.13 -6.38 -9.44
N GLN A 60 -0.39 -6.62 -8.14
CA GLN A 60 -1.01 -7.86 -7.69
C GLN A 60 -2.42 -8.05 -8.25
N SER A 61 -3.25 -7.02 -8.23
CA SER A 61 -4.61 -7.06 -8.77
C SER A 61 -4.59 -7.33 -10.28
N TYR A 62 -3.63 -6.74 -11.00
CA TYR A 62 -3.41 -7.02 -12.42
C TYR A 62 -3.02 -8.47 -12.68
N MET A 63 -2.03 -9.00 -11.95
CA MET A 63 -1.60 -10.40 -12.10
C MET A 63 -2.73 -11.40 -11.85
N LEU A 64 -3.53 -11.17 -10.80
CA LEU A 64 -4.69 -12.01 -10.48
C LEU A 64 -5.80 -11.89 -11.53
N SER A 65 -6.00 -10.70 -12.08
CA SER A 65 -7.04 -10.46 -13.06
C SER A 65 -6.67 -10.97 -14.45
N SER A 66 -5.41 -10.81 -14.88
CA SER A 66 -4.94 -11.24 -16.20
C SER A 66 -4.96 -12.76 -16.34
N ALA A 67 -4.72 -13.50 -15.25
CA ALA A 67 -4.80 -14.96 -15.23
C ALA A 67 -6.18 -15.51 -15.64
N ASN A 68 -7.25 -14.72 -15.51
CA ASN A 68 -8.62 -15.10 -15.83
C ASN A 68 -9.28 -14.10 -16.80
N GLU A 69 -8.50 -13.46 -17.67
CA GLU A 69 -8.98 -12.48 -18.67
C GLU A 69 -9.89 -11.38 -18.08
N PHE A 70 -9.62 -10.96 -16.85
CA PHE A 70 -10.38 -9.94 -16.11
C PHE A 70 -11.87 -10.26 -15.87
N ILE A 71 -12.31 -11.50 -16.06
CA ILE A 71 -13.73 -11.90 -15.91
C ILE A 71 -14.26 -11.55 -14.51
N LEU A 72 -13.53 -11.94 -13.46
CA LEU A 72 -13.95 -11.68 -12.08
C LEU A 72 -13.87 -10.18 -11.75
N ALA A 73 -12.81 -9.50 -12.18
CA ALA A 73 -12.65 -8.06 -12.00
C ALA A 73 -13.80 -7.28 -12.64
N LYS A 74 -14.27 -7.69 -13.83
CA LYS A 74 -15.43 -7.10 -14.49
C LYS A 74 -16.71 -7.27 -13.67
N LYS A 75 -16.95 -8.44 -13.10
CA LYS A 75 -18.11 -8.69 -12.22
C LYS A 75 -18.08 -7.80 -10.98
N ILE A 76 -16.93 -7.70 -10.30
CA ILE A 76 -16.77 -6.81 -9.14
C ILE A 76 -16.95 -5.35 -9.54
N ALA A 77 -16.39 -4.94 -10.68
CA ALA A 77 -16.56 -3.58 -11.20
C ALA A 77 -18.04 -3.26 -11.46
N THR A 78 -18.84 -4.21 -11.97
CA THR A 78 -20.30 -4.03 -12.12
C THR A 78 -20.99 -3.87 -10.76
N LEU A 79 -20.66 -4.70 -9.77
CA LEU A 79 -21.22 -4.61 -8.42
C LEU A 79 -20.93 -3.25 -7.75
N LEU A 80 -19.74 -2.70 -7.99
CA LEU A 80 -19.32 -1.39 -7.49
C LEU A 80 -19.78 -0.21 -8.36
N LYS A 81 -20.71 -0.44 -9.30
CA LYS A 81 -21.25 0.59 -10.22
C LYS A 81 -20.18 1.27 -11.08
N LEU A 82 -19.08 0.58 -11.38
CA LEU A 82 -18.01 1.04 -12.27
C LEU A 82 -18.23 0.62 -13.74
N ASN A 83 -19.47 0.27 -14.12
CA ASN A 83 -19.86 -0.16 -15.47
C ASN A 83 -18.99 -1.31 -16.04
N GLY A 84 -18.48 -2.20 -15.18
CA GLY A 84 -17.62 -3.31 -15.60
C GLY A 84 -16.19 -2.89 -16.01
N ASN A 85 -15.77 -1.66 -15.72
CA ASN A 85 -14.43 -1.19 -16.03
C ASN A 85 -13.40 -1.77 -15.03
N SER A 86 -12.72 -2.84 -15.45
CA SER A 86 -11.70 -3.53 -14.65
C SER A 86 -10.48 -2.65 -14.38
N THR A 87 -10.03 -1.84 -15.34
CA THR A 87 -8.90 -0.92 -15.14
C THR A 87 -9.18 0.09 -14.03
N LEU A 88 -10.38 0.67 -14.03
CA LEU A 88 -10.80 1.61 -12.98
C LEU A 88 -10.87 0.93 -11.62
N LEU A 89 -11.34 -0.32 -11.55
CA LEU A 89 -11.34 -1.12 -10.33
C LEU A 89 -9.92 -1.31 -9.78
N LEU A 90 -8.96 -1.70 -10.62
CA LEU A 90 -7.56 -1.90 -10.22
C LEU A 90 -6.93 -0.62 -9.66
N LEU A 91 -7.19 0.52 -10.31
CA LEU A 91 -6.74 1.83 -9.82
C LEU A 91 -7.38 2.17 -8.48
N ALA A 92 -8.70 1.95 -8.34
CA ALA A 92 -9.39 2.18 -7.08
C ALA A 92 -8.84 1.29 -5.95
N THR A 93 -8.57 0.01 -6.23
CA THR A 93 -7.91 -0.90 -5.28
C THR A 93 -6.56 -0.33 -4.85
N GLY A 94 -5.68 0.01 -5.79
CA GLY A 94 -4.38 0.62 -5.49
C GLY A 94 -4.49 1.88 -4.64
N LEU A 95 -5.43 2.77 -4.96
CA LEU A 95 -5.67 3.99 -4.21
C LEU A 95 -6.09 3.71 -2.76
N VAL A 96 -7.01 2.77 -2.54
CA VAL A 96 -7.47 2.40 -1.19
C VAL A 96 -6.29 1.87 -0.36
N GLY A 97 -5.47 0.97 -0.92
CA GLY A 97 -4.29 0.44 -0.25
C GLY A 97 -3.23 1.51 0.02
N GLY A 98 -2.95 2.34 -0.98
CA GLY A 98 -2.02 3.46 -0.87
C GLY A 98 -2.44 4.46 0.21
N LEU A 99 -3.72 4.85 0.25
CA LEU A 99 -4.24 5.76 1.27
C LEU A 99 -4.09 5.17 2.68
N ALA A 100 -4.48 3.89 2.85
CA ALA A 100 -4.33 3.19 4.12
C ALA A 100 -2.87 3.14 4.60
N ALA A 101 -1.94 2.85 3.68
CA ALA A 101 -0.51 2.81 3.94
C ALA A 101 0.08 4.19 4.23
N GLY A 102 -0.31 5.22 3.46
CA GLY A 102 0.18 6.59 3.64
C GLY A 102 -0.18 7.15 5.01
N VAL A 103 -1.43 6.97 5.44
CA VAL A 103 -1.88 7.38 6.79
C VAL A 103 -1.12 6.62 7.87
N SER A 104 -0.95 5.30 7.70
CA SER A 104 -0.23 4.48 8.68
C SER A 104 1.27 4.82 8.76
N GLY A 105 1.89 5.20 7.64
CA GLY A 105 3.28 5.68 7.58
C GLY A 105 3.49 7.00 8.34
N ILE A 106 2.52 7.91 8.29
CA ILE A 106 2.51 9.12 9.15
C ILE A 106 2.48 8.70 10.61
N PHE A 107 1.57 7.80 10.98
CA PHE A 107 1.43 7.34 12.35
C PHE A 107 2.72 6.67 12.87
N GLY A 108 3.33 5.79 12.08
CA GLY A 108 4.62 5.16 12.41
C GLY A 108 5.73 6.19 12.69
N LYS A 109 5.81 7.26 11.89
CA LYS A 109 6.76 8.35 12.15
C LYS A 109 6.43 9.10 13.45
N GLN A 110 5.15 9.39 13.73
CA GLN A 110 4.75 10.06 14.96
C GLN A 110 5.13 9.24 16.20
N CYS A 111 4.91 7.92 16.16
CA CYS A 111 5.41 7.01 17.18
C CYS A 111 6.94 7.15 17.34
N ASN A 112 7.71 7.11 16.25
CA ASN A 112 9.17 7.27 16.34
C ASN A 112 9.59 8.59 17.02
N MET A 113 8.89 9.69 16.75
CA MET A 113 9.18 10.99 17.37
C MET A 113 8.85 11.00 18.87
N LEU A 114 7.75 10.36 19.29
CA LEU A 114 7.41 10.22 20.70
C LEU A 114 8.46 9.44 21.50
N PHE A 115 9.03 8.38 20.91
CA PHE A 115 10.08 7.59 21.57
C PHE A 115 11.46 8.26 21.60
N LYS A 116 11.73 9.23 20.72
CA LYS A 116 13.00 9.99 20.71
C LYS A 116 13.00 11.22 21.62
N ASN A 117 11.82 11.70 21.99
CA ASN A 117 11.65 12.84 22.89
C ASN A 117 11.55 12.41 24.37
N LYS A 118 11.79 11.13 24.67
CA LYS A 118 12.04 10.61 26.02
C LYS A 118 13.52 10.26 26.13
#